data_AF-A0A7W7HHV5-F1
#
_entry.id   AF-A0A7W7HHV5-F1
#
_cell.length_a   1.000
_cell.length_b   1.000
_cell.length_c   1.000
_cell.angle_alpha   90.00
_cell.angle_beta   90.00
_cell.angle_gamma   90.00
#
_symmetry.space_group_name_H-M   'P 1'
#
loop_
_entity.id
_entity.type
_entity.pdbx_description
1 polymer ?
#
loop_
_entity_poly.entity_id
_entity_poly.type
_entity_poly.pdbx_seq_one_letter_code
_entity_poly.pdbx_strand_id
1 'polypeptide(L)'
;MSEEMHGAVFGGPLERLRQAARIDLPRLVDEYAQIRNACETTSSYDDRLDRPGYFGPPAFQSSWTRLRDIVWTAAGETSDNLWELSQGLEAALNRFLHEDDIAAREMDEIRDRLQGDRSPGNDEWTVGHDSGEYPR
;
A
#
# COMPACT_ATOMS: atom_id res chain seq x y z
N MET A 1 21.56 -28.49 3.03
CA MET A 1 21.41 -27.08 3.41
C MET A 1 20.36 -26.49 2.49
N SER A 2 19.09 -26.54 2.88
CA SER A 2 18.03 -25.81 2.20
C SER A 2 17.82 -24.52 2.99
N GLU A 3 18.33 -23.41 2.48
CA GLU A 3 17.83 -22.08 2.83
C GLU A 3 16.42 -21.96 2.25
N GLU A 4 15.46 -22.66 2.83
CA GLU A 4 14.05 -22.31 2.65
C GLU A 4 13.85 -21.03 3.43
N MET A 5 13.93 -19.90 2.72
CA MET A 5 13.59 -18.57 3.22
C MET A 5 12.29 -18.64 4.02
N HIS A 6 12.40 -18.51 5.33
CA HIS A 6 11.31 -18.04 6.17
C HIS A 6 10.76 -16.75 5.52
N GLY A 7 9.44 -16.71 5.24
CA GLY A 7 8.77 -15.62 4.52
C GLY A 7 8.31 -15.90 3.07
N ALA A 8 8.68 -17.04 2.46
CA ALA A 8 8.39 -17.31 1.04
C ALA A 8 6.88 -17.31 0.65
N VAL A 9 5.98 -17.62 1.58
CA VAL A 9 4.52 -17.65 1.34
C VAL A 9 3.93 -16.23 1.17
N PHE A 10 4.53 -15.22 1.82
CA PHE A 10 4.10 -13.83 1.74
C PHE A 10 4.99 -12.94 0.86
N GLY A 11 6.18 -13.41 0.43
CA GLY A 11 7.14 -12.60 -0.32
C GLY A 11 6.57 -11.96 -1.59
N GLY A 12 5.78 -12.69 -2.40
CA GLY A 12 5.16 -12.15 -3.61
C GLY A 12 4.12 -11.05 -3.34
N PRO A 13 3.11 -11.30 -2.47
CA PRO A 13 2.16 -10.26 -2.05
C PRO A 13 2.79 -9.07 -1.32
N LEU A 14 3.76 -9.28 -0.43
CA LEU A 14 4.45 -8.22 0.31
C LEU A 14 5.28 -7.33 -0.61
N GLU A 15 5.98 -7.91 -1.59
CA GLU A 15 6.74 -7.13 -2.56
C GLU A 15 5.80 -6.29 -3.44
N ARG A 16 4.64 -6.82 -3.82
CA ARG A 16 3.60 -6.03 -4.50
C ARG A 16 3.07 -4.88 -3.65
N LEU A 17 2.85 -5.10 -2.34
CA LEU A 17 2.46 -4.03 -1.43
C LEU A 17 3.56 -2.98 -1.27
N ARG A 18 4.83 -3.39 -1.22
CA ARG A 18 5.98 -2.50 -1.19
C ARG A 18 6.07 -1.65 -2.45
N GLN A 19 5.87 -2.26 -3.62
CA GLN A 19 5.82 -1.55 -4.90
C GLN A 19 4.65 -0.56 -4.94
N ALA A 20 3.47 -0.96 -4.49
CA ALA A 20 2.31 -0.07 -4.41
C ALA A 20 2.58 1.15 -3.51
N ALA A 21 3.15 0.93 -2.33
CA ALA A 21 3.47 1.99 -1.36
C ALA A 21 4.55 2.96 -1.86
N ARG A 22 5.60 2.46 -2.52
CA ARG A 22 6.78 3.28 -2.86
C ARG A 22 6.78 3.85 -4.26
N ILE A 23 6.01 3.27 -5.18
CA ILE A 23 6.07 3.60 -6.60
C ILE A 23 4.68 3.97 -7.12
N ASP A 24 3.73 3.04 -7.05
CA ASP A 24 2.46 3.22 -7.77
C ASP A 24 1.59 4.33 -7.16
N LEU A 25 1.43 4.34 -5.83
CA LEU A 25 0.66 5.38 -5.14
C LEU A 25 1.33 6.76 -5.26
N PRO A 26 2.63 6.94 -4.98
CA PRO A 26 3.31 8.22 -5.20
C PRO A 26 3.22 8.71 -6.65
N ARG A 27 3.28 7.82 -7.64
CA ARG A 27 3.11 8.20 -9.04
C ARG A 27 1.70 8.71 -9.33
N LEU A 28 0.68 8.07 -8.75
CA LEU A 28 -0.70 8.55 -8.87
C LEU A 28 -0.87 9.90 -8.17
N VAL A 29 -0.24 10.11 -7.01
CA VAL A 29 -0.20 11.41 -6.32
C VAL A 29 0.32 12.50 -7.27
N ASP A 30 1.44 12.24 -7.97
CA ASP A 30 2.00 13.19 -8.94
C ASP A 30 1.05 13.47 -10.12
N GLU A 31 0.31 12.47 -10.60
CA GLU A 31 -0.69 12.63 -11.66
C GLU A 31 -1.86 13.52 -11.21
N TYR A 32 -2.39 13.31 -10.00
CA TYR A 32 -3.44 14.16 -9.42
C TYR A 32 -2.95 15.58 -9.12
N ALA A 33 -1.69 15.73 -8.68
CA ALA A 33 -1.06 17.03 -8.51
C ALA A 33 -0.95 17.79 -9.84
N GLN A 34 -0.64 17.11 -10.95
CA GLN A 34 -0.62 17.72 -12.29
C GLN A 34 -2.02 18.19 -12.72
N ILE A 35 -3.07 17.41 -12.46
CA ILE A 35 -4.46 17.81 -12.74
C ILE A 35 -4.82 19.06 -11.93
N ARG A 36 -4.48 19.08 -10.63
CA ARG A 36 -4.70 20.23 -9.75
C ARG A 36 -3.96 21.48 -10.27
N ASN A 37 -2.70 21.35 -10.63
CA ASN A 37 -1.89 22.43 -11.21
C ASN A 37 -2.45 22.91 -12.56
N ALA A 38 -3.02 22.02 -13.37
CA ALA A 38 -3.71 22.40 -14.60
C ALA A 38 -4.95 23.26 -14.30
N CYS A 39 -5.71 22.93 -13.26
CA CYS A 39 -6.82 23.77 -12.81
C CYS A 39 -6.36 25.15 -12.31
N GLU A 40 -5.23 25.24 -11.60
CA GLU A 40 -4.64 26.53 -11.17
C GLU A 40 -4.08 27.35 -12.34
N THR A 41 -3.36 26.73 -13.27
CA THR A 41 -2.90 27.45 -14.47
C THR A 41 -4.08 27.95 -15.29
N THR A 42 -5.23 27.27 -15.26
CA THR A 42 -6.48 27.74 -15.85
C THR A 42 -7.06 28.98 -15.13
N SER A 43 -6.80 29.17 -13.82
CA SER A 43 -7.21 30.40 -13.12
C SER A 43 -6.44 31.63 -13.60
N SER A 44 -5.21 31.49 -14.10
CA SER A 44 -4.50 32.59 -14.78
C SER A 44 -5.16 33.03 -16.10
N TYR A 45 -6.07 32.20 -16.64
CA TYR A 45 -6.94 32.55 -17.76
C TYR A 45 -8.27 33.17 -17.30
N ASP A 46 -8.55 33.27 -16.00
CA ASP A 46 -9.77 33.94 -15.52
C ASP A 46 -9.80 35.42 -15.93
N ASP A 47 -8.64 36.10 -15.91
CA ASP A 47 -8.48 37.45 -16.47
C ASP A 47 -8.75 37.50 -17.99
N ARG A 48 -8.69 36.35 -18.68
CA ARG A 48 -9.05 36.22 -20.11
C ARG A 48 -10.53 35.84 -20.30
N LEU A 49 -11.21 35.32 -19.28
CA LEU A 49 -12.67 35.15 -19.29
C LEU A 49 -13.38 36.51 -19.32
N ASP A 50 -12.73 37.56 -18.83
CA ASP A 50 -13.18 38.94 -18.96
C ASP A 50 -13.08 39.49 -20.40
N ARG A 51 -12.52 38.72 -21.35
CA ARG A 51 -12.49 39.07 -22.79
C ARG A 51 -13.65 38.40 -23.52
N PRO A 52 -14.76 39.12 -23.81
CA PRO A 52 -15.99 38.53 -24.35
C PRO A 52 -15.84 37.85 -25.71
N GLY A 53 -14.74 38.11 -26.45
CA GLY A 53 -14.48 37.49 -27.75
C GLY A 53 -14.02 36.03 -27.72
N TYR A 54 -13.53 35.50 -26.58
CA TYR A 54 -12.91 34.15 -26.53
C TYR A 54 -13.67 33.13 -25.68
N PHE A 55 -14.45 33.55 -24.68
CA PHE A 55 -15.07 32.64 -23.71
C PHE A 55 -16.58 32.85 -23.52
N GLY A 56 -17.20 33.68 -24.36
CA GLY A 56 -18.63 33.97 -24.30
C GLY A 56 -19.00 35.05 -23.28
N PRO A 57 -20.30 35.22 -22.98
CA PRO A 57 -20.79 36.20 -22.03
C PRO A 57 -20.15 36.06 -20.63
N PRO A 58 -19.86 37.17 -19.93
CA PRO A 58 -19.35 37.17 -18.55
C PRO A 58 -20.23 36.36 -17.56
N ALA A 59 -21.51 36.19 -17.88
CA ALA A 59 -22.44 35.35 -17.12
C ALA A 59 -21.96 33.90 -16.92
N PHE A 60 -21.11 33.38 -17.81
CA PHE A 60 -20.60 32.01 -17.72
C PHE A 60 -19.38 31.85 -16.79
N GLN A 61 -18.72 32.95 -16.39
CA GLN A 61 -17.52 32.93 -15.56
C GLN A 61 -17.75 32.24 -14.21
N SER A 62 -18.89 32.52 -13.55
CA SER A 62 -19.25 31.90 -12.27
C SER A 62 -19.44 30.38 -12.37
N SER A 63 -20.16 29.92 -13.41
CA SER A 63 -20.39 28.51 -13.68
C SER A 63 -19.10 27.77 -14.03
N TRP A 64 -18.24 28.39 -14.84
CA TRP A 64 -16.93 27.85 -15.19
C TRP A 64 -16.02 27.70 -13.96
N THR A 65 -15.90 28.76 -13.17
CA THR A 65 -15.13 28.78 -11.93
C THR A 65 -15.60 27.66 -11.00
N ARG A 66 -16.91 27.51 -10.83
CA ARG A 66 -17.50 26.45 -10.01
C ARG A 66 -17.17 25.05 -10.51
N LEU A 67 -17.22 24.81 -11.83
CA LEU A 67 -16.85 23.51 -12.41
C LEU A 67 -15.36 23.19 -12.21
N ARG A 68 -14.50 24.19 -12.41
CA ARG A 68 -13.05 24.05 -12.17
C ARG A 68 -12.77 23.74 -10.71
N ASP A 69 -13.38 24.46 -9.77
CA ASP A 69 -13.11 24.33 -8.34
C ASP A 69 -13.55 22.94 -7.81
N ILE A 70 -14.61 22.35 -8.38
CA ILE A 70 -15.01 20.96 -8.08
C ILE A 70 -13.87 20.00 -8.42
N VAL A 71 -13.28 20.12 -9.62
CA VAL A 71 -12.20 19.23 -10.06
C VAL A 71 -10.92 19.49 -9.27
N TRP A 72 -10.58 20.76 -9.03
CA TRP A 72 -9.38 21.15 -8.26
C TRP A 72 -9.43 20.59 -6.83
N THR A 73 -10.58 20.74 -6.16
CA THR A 73 -10.78 20.24 -4.79
C THR A 73 -10.69 18.72 -4.76
N ALA A 74 -11.43 18.02 -5.62
CA ALA A 74 -11.45 16.57 -5.66
C ALA A 74 -10.07 15.97 -5.98
N ALA A 75 -9.32 16.59 -6.91
CA ALA A 75 -7.96 16.16 -7.25
C ALA A 75 -6.99 16.37 -6.08
N GLY A 76 -7.08 17.50 -5.37
CA GLY A 76 -6.30 17.78 -4.18
C GLY A 76 -6.55 16.77 -3.06
N GLU A 77 -7.82 16.57 -2.67
CA GLU A 77 -8.19 15.62 -1.63
C GLU A 77 -7.78 14.18 -1.97
N THR A 78 -7.95 13.78 -3.24
CA THR A 78 -7.55 12.44 -3.68
C THR A 78 -6.04 12.26 -3.62
N SER A 79 -5.28 13.26 -4.06
CA SER A 79 -3.81 13.27 -3.98
C SER A 79 -3.33 13.10 -2.53
N ASP A 80 -3.90 13.86 -1.59
CA ASP A 80 -3.51 13.81 -0.19
C ASP A 80 -3.82 12.44 0.44
N ASN A 81 -5.01 11.89 0.16
CA ASN A 81 -5.39 10.55 0.63
C ASN A 81 -4.49 9.43 0.09
N LEU A 82 -4.09 9.51 -1.19
CA LEU A 82 -3.17 8.54 -1.80
C LEU A 82 -1.77 8.64 -1.18
N TRP A 83 -1.31 9.85 -0.89
CA TRP A 83 -0.05 10.06 -0.19
C TRP A 83 -0.07 9.48 1.23
N GLU A 84 -1.11 9.78 2.01
CA GLU A 84 -1.26 9.22 3.36
C GLU A 84 -1.32 7.68 3.33
N LEU A 85 -2.05 7.09 2.37
CA LEU A 85 -2.10 5.65 2.19
C LEU A 85 -0.71 5.06 1.90
N SER A 86 0.07 5.72 1.04
CA SER A 86 1.43 5.28 0.69
C SER A 86 2.34 5.19 1.92
N GLN A 87 2.29 6.23 2.77
CA GLN A 87 3.05 6.30 4.01
C GLN A 87 2.57 5.25 5.02
N GLY A 88 1.25 5.09 5.15
CA GLY A 88 0.65 4.11 6.04
C GLY A 88 1.02 2.67 5.68
N LEU A 89 1.00 2.34 4.39
CA LEU A 89 1.42 1.02 3.90
C LEU A 89 2.91 0.76 4.12
N GLU A 90 3.77 1.76 3.89
CA GLU A 90 5.20 1.62 4.15
C GLU A 90 5.49 1.40 5.64
N ALA A 91 4.84 2.15 6.52
CA ALA A 91 4.97 1.96 7.97
C ALA A 91 4.50 0.56 8.41
N ALA A 92 3.38 0.09 7.87
CA ALA A 92 2.86 -1.25 8.16
C ALA A 92 3.80 -2.37 7.68
N LEU A 93 4.40 -2.23 6.49
CA LEU A 93 5.37 -3.18 5.96
C LEU A 93 6.65 -3.21 6.81
N ASN A 94 7.17 -2.05 7.21
CA ASN A 94 8.35 -2.00 8.07
C ASN A 94 8.09 -2.65 9.43
N ARG A 95 6.89 -2.46 9.99
CA ARG A 95 6.48 -3.15 11.21
C ARG A 95 6.39 -4.66 10.99
N PHE A 96 5.76 -5.10 9.90
CA PHE A 96 5.67 -6.53 9.59
C PHE A 96 7.06 -7.18 9.53
N LEU A 97 8.02 -6.58 8.81
CA LEU A 97 9.39 -7.11 8.71
C LEU A 97 10.08 -7.18 10.07
N HIS A 98 9.86 -6.18 10.93
CA HIS A 98 10.42 -6.19 12.28
C HIS A 98 9.86 -7.33 13.15
N GLU A 99 8.55 -7.55 13.09
CA GLU A 99 7.90 -8.63 13.84
C GLU A 99 8.27 -10.02 13.27
N ASP A 100 8.46 -10.13 11.95
CA ASP A 100 8.91 -11.36 11.29
C ASP A 100 10.34 -11.75 11.73
N ASP A 101 11.25 -10.77 11.82
CA ASP A 101 12.61 -10.97 12.35
C ASP A 101 12.59 -11.43 13.83
N ILE A 102 11.67 -10.90 14.65
CA ILE A 102 11.51 -11.30 16.05
C ILE A 102 10.98 -12.74 16.12
N ALA A 103 9.92 -13.04 15.38
CA ALA A 103 9.31 -14.36 15.35
C ALA A 103 10.31 -15.43 14.86
N ALA A 104 11.12 -15.13 13.85
CA ALA A 104 12.16 -16.02 13.37
C ALA A 104 13.19 -16.35 14.47
N ARG A 105 13.64 -15.35 15.24
CA ARG A 105 14.56 -15.56 16.37
C ARG A 105 13.91 -16.38 17.49
N GLU A 106 12.66 -16.11 17.83
CA GLU A 106 11.92 -16.88 18.83
C GLU A 106 11.77 -18.35 18.42
N MET A 107 11.47 -18.60 17.14
CA MET A 107 11.39 -19.96 16.59
C MET A 107 12.75 -20.68 16.63
N ASP A 108 13.83 -19.98 16.30
CA ASP A 108 15.19 -20.52 16.40
C ASP A 108 15.56 -20.86 17.86
N GLU A 109 15.25 -19.97 18.83
CA GLU A 109 15.48 -20.24 20.25
C GLU A 109 14.66 -21.44 20.76
N ILE A 110 13.40 -21.56 20.35
CA ILE A 110 12.55 -22.69 20.70
C ILE A 110 13.11 -23.98 20.09
N ARG A 111 13.51 -23.95 18.81
CA ARG A 111 14.14 -25.10 18.13
C ARG A 111 15.38 -25.55 18.88
N ASP A 112 16.26 -24.61 19.26
CA ASP A 112 17.51 -24.93 19.94
C ASP A 112 17.28 -25.47 21.36
N ARG A 113 16.22 -25.02 22.06
CA ARG A 113 15.79 -25.60 23.36
C ARG A 113 15.21 -27.01 23.23
N LEU A 114 14.51 -27.29 22.12
CA LEU A 114 13.92 -28.60 21.85
C LEU A 114 14.92 -29.60 21.24
N GLN A 115 15.98 -29.13 20.56
CA GLN A 115 17.08 -29.96 20.06
C GLN A 115 17.90 -30.55 21.22
N GLY A 116 17.39 -31.62 21.80
CA GLY A 116 17.98 -32.31 22.95
C GLY A 116 16.93 -32.91 23.89
N ASP A 117 15.69 -32.47 23.77
CA ASP A 117 14.56 -33.01 24.51
C ASP A 117 13.96 -34.22 23.78
N ARG A 118 14.21 -35.43 24.30
CA ARG A 118 13.66 -36.69 23.78
C ARG A 118 12.34 -37.07 24.46
N SER A 119 11.70 -36.13 25.16
CA SER A 119 10.47 -36.41 25.89
C SER A 119 9.30 -36.59 24.91
N PRO A 120 8.51 -37.68 24.98
CA PRO A 120 7.43 -38.01 24.03
C PRO A 120 6.33 -36.94 23.91
N GLY A 121 6.24 -36.00 24.86
CA GLY A 121 5.27 -34.90 24.84
C GLY A 121 5.68 -33.70 23.98
N ASN A 122 6.92 -33.62 23.52
CA ASN A 122 7.46 -32.51 22.72
C ASN A 122 7.59 -32.83 21.23
N ASP A 123 7.09 -33.98 20.81
CA ASP A 123 7.16 -34.45 19.44
C ASP A 123 5.81 -34.21 18.75
N GLU A 124 5.50 -32.95 18.43
CA GLU A 124 4.26 -32.59 17.71
C GLU A 124 4.19 -33.26 16.31
N TRP A 125 5.33 -33.75 15.79
CA TRP A 125 5.40 -34.56 14.56
C TRP A 125 4.99 -36.03 14.74
N THR A 126 4.85 -36.55 15.97
CA THR A 126 4.29 -37.88 16.25
C THR A 126 2.89 -37.88 16.85
N VAL A 127 2.32 -36.71 17.18
CA VAL A 127 0.92 -36.61 17.69
C VAL A 127 -0.13 -36.87 16.58
N GLY A 128 0.27 -37.18 15.35
CA GLY A 128 -0.62 -37.37 14.20
C GLY A 128 -0.58 -38.72 13.48
N HIS A 129 0.11 -39.76 13.98
CA HIS A 129 -0.09 -41.10 13.41
C HIS A 129 -1.33 -41.76 14.04
N ASP A 130 -2.45 -41.39 13.43
CA ASP A 130 -3.73 -42.10 13.48
C ASP A 130 -3.46 -43.60 13.46
N SER A 131 -3.91 -44.31 14.49
CA SER A 131 -3.92 -45.78 14.57
C SER A 131 -4.97 -46.38 13.62
N GLY A 132 -5.10 -45.81 12.42
CA GLY A 132 -5.99 -46.27 11.37
C GLY A 132 -5.29 -47.34 10.54
N GLU A 133 -5.80 -48.57 10.62
CA GLU A 133 -5.54 -49.61 9.62
C GLU A 133 -5.72 -49.02 8.21
N TYR A 134 -4.67 -49.04 7.39
CA TYR A 134 -4.83 -48.87 5.96
C TYR A 134 -5.46 -50.16 5.39
N PRO A 135 -6.64 -50.10 4.76
CA PRO A 135 -7.17 -51.27 4.05
C PRO A 135 -6.26 -51.59 2.85
N ARG A 136 -5.98 -52.88 2.67
CA ARG A 136 -5.12 -53.42 1.61
C ARG A 136 -5.64 -53.15 0.21
#